data_AF-A0A819Y7U9-F1
#
_entry.id   AF-A0A819Y7U9-F1
#
_cell.length_a   1.000
_cell.length_b   1.000
_cell.length_c   1.000
_cell.angle_alpha   90.00
_cell.angle_beta   90.00
_cell.angle_gamma   90.00
#
_symmetry.space_group_name_H-M   'P 1'
#
loop_
_entity.id
_entity.type
_entity.pdbx_description
1 polymer ?
#
loop_
_entity_poly.entity_id
_entity_poly.type
_entity_poly.pdbx_seq_one_letter_code
_entity_poly.pdbx_strand_id
1 'polypeptide(L)'
;DNKTLNKDFKNRTIKRRKADLTCVICEGHASGYNFDQISCESCKAFFRRNALHPIERTKCLNPRNILKGLRCNIRYDVKQKCQRCRLLKCFESGMRKDFILTPEEKLSKQLRLEENRRIRSTQMNSNINNVQRKTTNETPIIYNKCEPTINIPSTPSYGLAEVDWSCLHYIQNAYLSALQLSPSASSVISLELAPDKMSAYINTLDIQNFAAVKLINFIRQIREFEELDEYDRLILVKYNLVLLFSIRHALTFDATREIIYDDNMNNSVSPAEEAFAQHCKSLYILCYGYEFNRLFMSILHTIVSLVGNDPIIAQLLMLNMIFLKGLSAIDDHETSLNDDQRVFHAHSKYTDLLVRYLIERTSFNAAVIKIMHIVELLIKIQRLTRDFHRYVKSKIDVNHVNPLMKSLLHLA
;
A
#
# COMPACT_ATOMS: atom_id res chain seq x y z
N ASP A 1 -35.39 -35.94 -25.42
CA ASP A 1 -35.50 -36.07 -23.94
C ASP A 1 -34.27 -36.59 -23.19
N ASN A 2 -33.04 -36.15 -23.51
CA ASN A 2 -31.82 -36.57 -22.77
C ASN A 2 -31.25 -35.51 -21.80
N LYS A 3 -31.80 -34.29 -21.79
CA LYS A 3 -31.36 -33.22 -20.87
C LYS A 3 -32.06 -33.26 -19.51
N THR A 4 -33.26 -33.82 -19.44
CA THR A 4 -34.09 -33.88 -18.23
C THR A 4 -33.65 -35.02 -17.30
N LEU A 5 -33.39 -36.21 -17.86
CA LEU A 5 -32.89 -37.38 -17.13
C LEU A 5 -31.54 -37.16 -16.43
N ASN A 6 -30.63 -36.39 -17.05
CA ASN A 6 -29.31 -36.10 -16.50
C ASN A 6 -29.34 -35.11 -15.32
N LYS A 7 -30.37 -34.25 -15.26
CA LYS A 7 -30.57 -33.27 -14.19
C LYS A 7 -31.13 -33.93 -12.93
N ASP A 8 -32.02 -34.91 -13.12
CA ASP A 8 -32.61 -35.69 -12.03
C ASP A 8 -31.64 -36.69 -11.42
N PHE A 9 -30.73 -37.27 -12.22
CA PHE A 9 -29.62 -38.08 -11.70
C PHE A 9 -28.65 -37.25 -10.85
N LYS A 10 -28.20 -36.08 -11.32
CA LYS A 10 -27.32 -35.20 -10.53
C LYS A 10 -27.98 -34.70 -9.23
N ASN A 11 -29.27 -34.35 -9.26
CA ASN A 11 -30.00 -33.93 -8.07
C ASN A 11 -30.21 -35.05 -7.04
N ARG A 12 -30.41 -36.30 -7.49
CA ARG A 12 -30.51 -37.47 -6.60
C ARG A 12 -29.16 -37.86 -5.97
N THR A 13 -28.04 -37.71 -6.70
CA THR A 13 -26.70 -38.00 -6.16
C THR A 13 -26.23 -36.96 -5.13
N ILE A 14 -26.63 -35.69 -5.28
CA ILE A 14 -26.34 -34.62 -4.31
C ILE A 14 -27.20 -34.77 -3.04
N LYS A 15 -28.47 -35.20 -3.16
CA LYS A 15 -29.35 -35.45 -2.00
C LYS A 15 -28.89 -36.65 -1.15
N ARG A 16 -28.27 -37.67 -1.72
CA ARG A 16 -27.84 -38.90 -1.00
C ARG A 16 -26.57 -38.73 -0.15
N ARG A 17 -25.73 -37.70 -0.36
CA ARG A 17 -24.49 -37.47 0.43
C ARG A 17 -24.70 -36.61 1.69
N LYS A 18 -25.94 -36.20 2.00
CA LYS A 18 -26.23 -35.27 3.09
C LYS A 18 -26.34 -35.92 4.48
N ALA A 19 -26.24 -37.25 4.58
CA ALA A 19 -26.60 -37.96 5.81
C ALA A 19 -25.49 -38.07 6.89
N ASP A 20 -24.19 -37.95 6.56
CA ASP A 20 -23.10 -38.20 7.53
C ASP A 20 -21.98 -37.14 7.51
N LEU A 21 -22.29 -35.88 7.20
CA LEU A 21 -21.27 -34.83 7.24
C LEU A 21 -20.98 -34.42 8.69
N THR A 22 -19.69 -34.45 9.07
CA THR A 22 -19.22 -34.03 10.39
C THR A 22 -18.66 -32.61 10.34
N CYS A 23 -19.02 -31.78 11.30
CA CYS A 23 -18.58 -30.39 11.38
C CYS A 23 -17.09 -30.31 11.74
N VAL A 24 -16.27 -29.69 10.88
CA VAL A 24 -14.81 -29.57 11.09
C VAL A 24 -14.43 -28.72 12.31
N ILE A 25 -15.37 -27.94 12.85
CA ILE A 25 -15.14 -27.07 14.01
C ILE A 25 -15.38 -27.80 15.34
N CYS A 26 -16.54 -28.45 15.47
CA CYS A 26 -16.96 -29.01 16.76
C CYS A 26 -17.35 -30.49 16.69
N GLU A 27 -17.10 -31.17 15.56
CA GLU A 27 -17.33 -32.61 15.38
C GLU A 27 -18.81 -33.03 15.54
N GLY A 28 -19.75 -32.09 15.55
CA GLY A 28 -21.19 -32.38 15.54
C GLY A 28 -21.72 -32.62 14.12
N HIS A 29 -22.99 -32.98 14.00
CA HIS A 29 -23.65 -33.15 12.70
C HIS A 29 -23.66 -31.84 11.89
N ALA A 30 -23.12 -31.87 10.68
CA ALA A 30 -23.02 -30.71 9.81
C ALA A 30 -24.27 -30.55 8.93
N SER A 31 -24.72 -29.31 8.74
CA SER A 31 -25.86 -29.01 7.84
C SER A 31 -25.43 -28.87 6.37
N GLY A 32 -24.12 -28.77 6.11
CA GLY A 32 -23.52 -28.66 4.79
C GLY A 32 -22.34 -27.68 4.79
N TYR A 33 -22.01 -27.15 3.60
CA TYR A 33 -21.01 -26.11 3.44
C TYR A 33 -21.58 -24.75 3.86
N ASN A 34 -20.89 -24.07 4.79
CA ASN A 34 -21.18 -22.69 5.16
C ASN A 34 -19.86 -21.93 5.27
N PHE A 35 -19.79 -20.73 4.66
CA PHE A 35 -18.58 -19.91 4.64
C PHE A 35 -17.35 -20.70 4.14
N ASP A 36 -17.53 -21.51 3.09
CA ASP A 36 -16.53 -22.39 2.47
C ASP A 36 -16.16 -23.69 3.22
N GLN A 37 -16.77 -23.98 4.37
CA GLN A 37 -16.42 -25.16 5.18
C GLN A 37 -17.63 -25.99 5.63
N ILE A 38 -17.42 -27.31 5.75
CA ILE A 38 -18.44 -28.24 6.27
C ILE A 38 -18.67 -27.95 7.76
N SER A 39 -19.83 -27.39 8.09
CA SER A 39 -20.12 -26.92 9.45
C SER A 39 -21.56 -27.15 9.87
N CYS A 40 -21.78 -27.25 11.20
CA CYS A 40 -23.11 -27.32 11.78
C CYS A 40 -23.76 -25.93 11.86
N GLU A 41 -25.08 -25.89 12.00
CA GLU A 41 -25.84 -24.63 12.07
C GLU A 41 -25.38 -23.72 13.21
N SER A 42 -24.95 -24.33 14.33
CA SER A 42 -24.44 -23.56 15.47
C SER A 42 -23.11 -22.87 15.18
N CYS A 43 -22.18 -23.52 14.47
CA CYS A 43 -20.89 -22.95 14.08
C CYS A 43 -21.06 -21.90 12.99
N LYS A 44 -21.95 -22.14 12.02
CA LYS A 44 -22.35 -21.15 11.02
C LYS A 44 -22.89 -19.87 11.66
N ALA A 45 -23.88 -19.98 12.55
CA ALA A 45 -24.48 -18.82 13.21
C ALA A 45 -23.50 -18.11 14.16
N PHE A 46 -22.58 -18.85 14.78
CA PHE A 46 -21.51 -18.30 15.60
C PHE A 46 -20.52 -17.50 14.76
N PHE A 47 -20.03 -18.07 13.66
CA PHE A 47 -19.06 -17.42 12.76
C PHE A 47 -19.62 -16.13 12.18
N ARG A 48 -20.86 -16.16 11.65
CA ARG A 48 -21.55 -14.98 11.11
C ARG A 48 -21.63 -13.80 12.10
N ARG A 49 -21.75 -14.09 13.40
CA ARG A 49 -21.88 -13.06 14.46
C ARG A 49 -20.55 -12.50 14.93
N ASN A 50 -19.46 -13.26 14.82
CA ASN A 50 -18.20 -12.92 15.49
C ASN A 50 -17.04 -12.64 14.52
N ALA A 51 -17.09 -13.13 13.28
CA ALA A 51 -15.96 -13.06 12.35
C ALA A 51 -15.63 -11.66 11.82
N LEU A 52 -16.54 -10.69 11.97
CA LEU A 52 -16.31 -9.29 11.62
C LEU A 52 -15.69 -8.47 12.77
N HIS A 53 -15.58 -9.03 13.97
CA HIS A 53 -15.00 -8.36 15.12
C HIS A 53 -13.55 -8.83 15.36
N PRO A 54 -12.65 -7.96 15.87
CA PRO A 54 -11.31 -8.37 16.28
C PRO A 54 -11.37 -9.53 17.28
N ILE A 55 -10.54 -10.54 17.07
CA ILE A 55 -10.56 -11.76 17.90
C ILE A 55 -10.15 -11.47 19.34
N GLU A 56 -9.40 -10.39 19.56
CA GLU A 56 -9.00 -9.80 20.85
C GLU A 56 -10.22 -9.40 21.69
N ARG A 57 -11.37 -9.07 21.06
CA ARG A 57 -12.61 -8.78 21.78
C ARG A 57 -13.26 -10.03 22.37
N THR A 58 -12.87 -11.22 21.92
CA THR A 58 -13.38 -12.49 22.48
C THR A 58 -12.46 -12.99 23.58
N LYS A 59 -13.00 -13.15 24.80
CA LYS A 59 -12.24 -13.69 25.94
C LYS A 59 -12.18 -15.22 25.87
N CYS A 60 -11.03 -15.78 26.25
CA CYS A 60 -10.93 -17.24 26.45
C CYS A 60 -11.54 -17.62 27.79
N LEU A 61 -12.26 -18.74 27.83
CA LEU A 61 -12.83 -19.30 29.07
C LEU A 61 -11.74 -19.78 30.04
N ASN A 62 -10.54 -20.10 29.52
CA ASN A 62 -9.35 -20.43 30.33
C ASN A 62 -8.16 -19.57 29.87
N PRO A 63 -7.96 -18.38 30.47
CA PRO A 63 -6.89 -17.45 30.08
C PRO A 63 -5.48 -18.02 30.26
N ARG A 64 -5.29 -18.94 31.22
CA ARG A 64 -3.99 -19.61 31.46
C ARG A 64 -3.56 -20.48 30.28
N ASN A 65 -4.52 -20.98 29.48
CA ASN A 65 -4.22 -21.74 28.27
C ASN A 65 -3.60 -20.85 27.19
N ILE A 66 -3.99 -19.58 27.10
CA ILE A 66 -3.39 -18.62 26.14
C ILE A 66 -1.90 -18.44 26.42
N LEU A 67 -1.52 -18.23 27.69
CA LEU A 67 -0.14 -18.02 28.11
C LEU A 67 0.77 -19.24 27.88
N LYS A 68 0.18 -20.43 27.73
CA LYS A 68 0.89 -21.70 27.49
C LYS A 68 0.78 -22.20 26.04
N GLY A 69 0.19 -21.41 25.14
CA GLY A 69 -0.04 -21.81 23.74
C GLY A 69 -1.09 -22.92 23.55
N LEU A 70 -1.88 -23.24 24.59
CA LEU A 70 -2.90 -24.29 24.56
C LEU A 70 -4.27 -23.74 24.14
N ARG A 71 -5.08 -24.57 23.47
CA ARG A 71 -6.44 -24.22 23.03
C ARG A 71 -7.50 -24.92 23.86
N CYS A 72 -8.63 -24.26 24.12
CA CYS A 72 -9.78 -24.94 24.70
C CYS A 72 -10.33 -25.99 23.73
N ASN A 73 -10.72 -27.15 24.25
CA ASN A 73 -11.34 -28.19 23.45
C ASN A 73 -12.70 -27.73 22.91
N ILE A 74 -12.88 -27.78 21.59
CA ILE A 74 -14.12 -27.38 20.91
C ILE A 74 -14.77 -28.64 20.34
N ARG A 75 -15.65 -29.27 21.12
CA ARG A 75 -16.44 -30.46 20.74
C ARG A 75 -17.93 -30.25 20.95
N TYR A 76 -18.74 -31.03 20.26
CA TYR A 76 -20.19 -30.90 20.23
C TYR A 76 -20.82 -31.04 21.63
N ASP A 77 -20.35 -32.02 22.39
CA ASP A 77 -20.74 -32.39 23.77
C ASP A 77 -20.43 -31.31 24.81
N VAL A 78 -19.47 -30.41 24.54
CA VAL A 78 -19.16 -29.28 25.42
C VAL A 78 -20.30 -28.26 25.37
N LYS A 79 -21.05 -28.14 26.48
CA LYS A 79 -22.19 -27.20 26.63
C LYS A 79 -21.79 -25.75 26.36
N GLN A 80 -20.66 -25.29 26.91
CA GLN A 80 -20.15 -23.93 26.74
C GLN A 80 -18.79 -23.92 26.05
N LYS A 81 -18.81 -23.80 24.72
CA LYS A 81 -17.59 -23.71 23.89
C LYS A 81 -16.94 -22.33 24.08
N CYS A 82 -15.64 -22.30 24.34
CA CYS A 82 -14.85 -21.06 24.44
C CYS A 82 -14.98 -20.24 23.14
N GLN A 83 -15.50 -19.01 23.23
CA GLN A 83 -15.77 -18.18 22.05
C GLN A 83 -14.47 -17.86 21.28
N ARG A 84 -13.40 -17.48 21.98
CA ARG A 84 -12.10 -17.19 21.35
C ARG A 84 -11.53 -18.39 20.60
N CYS A 85 -11.39 -19.54 21.27
CA CYS A 85 -10.82 -20.74 20.65
C CYS A 85 -11.72 -21.30 19.54
N ARG A 86 -13.05 -21.16 19.68
CA ARG A 86 -13.99 -21.55 18.63
C ARG A 86 -13.85 -20.67 17.39
N LEU A 87 -13.70 -19.35 17.56
CA LEU A 87 -13.52 -18.42 16.45
C LEU A 87 -12.16 -18.64 15.75
N LEU A 88 -11.09 -18.88 16.52
CA LEU A 88 -9.78 -19.27 15.97
C LEU A 88 -9.90 -20.54 15.11
N LYS A 89 -10.55 -21.59 15.63
CA LYS A 89 -10.74 -22.85 14.90
C LYS A 89 -11.57 -22.66 13.62
N CYS A 90 -12.54 -21.73 13.60
CA CYS A 90 -13.26 -21.37 12.38
C CYS A 90 -12.35 -20.78 11.30
N PHE A 91 -11.48 -19.84 11.65
CA PHE A 91 -10.55 -19.25 10.68
C PHE A 91 -9.51 -20.26 10.20
N GLU A 92 -8.96 -21.07 11.11
CA GLU A 92 -7.95 -22.08 10.77
C GLU A 92 -8.49 -23.22 9.92
N SER A 93 -9.76 -23.58 10.10
CA SER A 93 -10.39 -24.55 9.20
C SER A 93 -10.68 -23.95 7.82
N GLY A 94 -10.45 -22.65 7.60
CA GLY A 94 -10.70 -21.97 6.33
C GLY A 94 -12.10 -21.37 6.18
N MET A 95 -12.82 -21.07 7.27
CA MET A 95 -14.07 -20.31 7.15
C MET A 95 -13.76 -18.87 6.73
N ARG A 96 -14.40 -18.41 5.65
CA ARG A 96 -14.14 -17.09 5.07
C ARG A 96 -15.17 -16.05 5.50
N LYS A 97 -14.71 -14.99 6.17
CA LYS A 97 -15.56 -13.88 6.63
C LYS A 97 -16.14 -13.05 5.48
N ASP A 98 -15.51 -13.08 4.31
CA ASP A 98 -15.94 -12.32 3.12
C ASP A 98 -17.29 -12.80 2.54
N PHE A 99 -17.76 -13.99 2.94
CA PHE A 99 -19.11 -14.46 2.63
C PHE A 99 -20.18 -13.91 3.61
N ILE A 100 -19.80 -13.08 4.58
CA ILE A 100 -20.72 -12.38 5.48
C ILE A 100 -20.98 -10.99 4.90
N LEU A 101 -22.24 -10.74 4.52
CA LEU A 101 -22.67 -9.43 4.03
C LEU A 101 -22.34 -8.32 5.04
N THR A 102 -21.68 -7.26 4.58
CA THR A 102 -21.40 -6.06 5.38
C THR A 102 -22.70 -5.32 5.73
N PRO A 103 -22.69 -4.41 6.72
CA PRO A 103 -23.82 -3.54 6.98
C PRO A 103 -24.25 -2.73 5.75
N GLU A 104 -23.32 -2.23 4.93
CA GLU A 104 -23.66 -1.49 3.71
C GLU A 104 -24.35 -2.40 2.66
N GLU A 105 -23.86 -3.62 2.47
CA GLU A 105 -24.43 -4.57 1.51
C GLU A 105 -25.83 -5.04 1.93
N LYS A 106 -26.08 -5.21 3.24
CA LYS A 106 -27.41 -5.52 3.77
C LYS A 106 -28.38 -4.38 3.52
N LEU A 107 -27.95 -3.14 3.75
CA LEU A 107 -28.77 -1.94 3.50
C LEU A 107 -29.10 -1.82 2.01
N SER A 108 -28.10 -1.98 1.13
CA SER A 108 -28.30 -1.98 -0.33
C SER A 108 -29.31 -3.05 -0.78
N LYS A 109 -29.19 -4.27 -0.25
CA LYS A 109 -30.15 -5.36 -0.54
C LYS A 109 -31.55 -5.05 -0.01
N GLN A 110 -31.67 -4.41 1.16
CA GLN A 110 -32.95 -4.03 1.75
C GLN A 110 -33.64 -2.94 0.93
N LEU A 111 -32.90 -1.90 0.52
CA LEU A 111 -33.39 -0.84 -0.36
C LEU A 111 -33.89 -1.39 -1.69
N ARG A 112 -33.12 -2.30 -2.33
CA ARG A 112 -33.55 -2.98 -3.56
C ARG A 112 -34.82 -3.80 -3.38
N LEU A 113 -34.99 -4.47 -2.24
CA LEU A 113 -36.21 -5.24 -1.96
C LEU A 113 -37.41 -4.33 -1.69
N GLU A 114 -37.20 -3.18 -1.04
CA GLU A 114 -38.23 -2.19 -0.78
C GLU A 114 -38.68 -1.50 -2.07
N GLU A 115 -37.74 -1.13 -2.94
CA GLU A 115 -38.00 -0.60 -4.28
C GLU A 115 -38.80 -1.61 -5.13
N ASN A 116 -38.39 -2.88 -5.14
CA ASN A 116 -39.14 -3.94 -5.82
C ASN A 116 -40.55 -4.15 -5.24
N ARG A 117 -40.76 -3.97 -3.93
CA ARG A 117 -42.09 -3.98 -3.33
C ARG A 117 -42.91 -2.77 -3.75
N ARG A 118 -42.31 -1.57 -3.79
CA ARG A 118 -42.97 -0.35 -4.29
C ARG A 118 -43.43 -0.54 -5.73
N ILE A 119 -42.55 -0.99 -6.63
CA ILE A 119 -42.88 -1.27 -8.04
C ILE A 119 -44.03 -2.27 -8.16
N ARG A 120 -44.03 -3.35 -7.36
CA ARG A 120 -45.13 -4.33 -7.35
C ARG A 120 -46.44 -3.76 -6.81
N SER A 121 -46.40 -2.88 -5.81
CA SER A 121 -47.60 -2.19 -5.30
C SER A 121 -48.16 -1.18 -6.31
N THR A 122 -47.30 -0.48 -7.07
CA THR A 122 -47.74 0.42 -8.14
C THR A 122 -48.37 -0.35 -9.30
N GLN A 123 -47.84 -1.53 -9.64
CA GLN A 123 -48.42 -2.43 -10.66
C GLN A 123 -49.77 -3.04 -10.24
N MET A 124 -50.04 -3.19 -8.94
CA MET A 124 -51.33 -3.70 -8.45
C MET A 124 -52.44 -2.64 -8.44
N ASN A 125 -52.09 -1.36 -8.28
CA ASN A 125 -53.05 -0.24 -8.37
C ASN A 125 -53.42 0.15 -9.82
N SER A 126 -52.66 -0.30 -10.83
CA SER A 126 -52.97 -0.09 -12.26
C SER A 126 -54.05 -1.01 -12.84
N ASN A 127 -54.61 -1.95 -12.06
CA ASN A 127 -55.71 -2.83 -12.49
C ASN A 127 -57.12 -2.39 -12.03
N ILE A 128 -57.27 -1.23 -11.38
CA ILE A 128 -58.58 -0.73 -10.90
C ILE A 128 -59.05 0.53 -11.65
N ASN A 129 -58.18 1.30 -12.30
CA ASN A 129 -58.54 2.61 -12.87
C ASN A 129 -58.19 2.75 -14.36
N ASN A 130 -58.89 2.04 -15.25
CA ASN A 130 -58.94 2.43 -16.67
C ASN A 130 -60.30 2.09 -17.32
N VAL A 131 -61.37 2.57 -16.69
CA VAL A 131 -62.53 3.09 -17.41
C VAL A 131 -62.32 4.60 -17.52
N GLN A 132 -62.23 5.09 -18.76
CA GLN A 132 -62.29 6.48 -19.22
C GLN A 132 -60.99 7.24 -19.58
N ARG A 133 -60.95 7.52 -20.90
CA ARG A 133 -60.49 8.74 -21.62
C ARG A 133 -59.00 8.78 -21.99
N LYS A 134 -58.64 8.60 -23.28
CA LYS A 134 -58.74 9.56 -24.44
C LYS A 134 -58.27 10.95 -23.98
N THR A 135 -57.20 11.58 -24.45
CA THR A 135 -56.53 11.76 -25.77
C THR A 135 -55.29 12.62 -25.41
N THR A 136 -54.10 12.50 -26.00
CA THR A 136 -53.70 12.98 -27.34
C THR A 136 -52.30 12.45 -27.68
N ASN A 137 -52.07 12.22 -28.98
CA ASN A 137 -50.82 11.76 -29.56
C ASN A 137 -49.78 12.87 -29.67
N GLU A 138 -48.50 12.54 -29.45
CA GLU A 138 -47.38 12.99 -30.29
C GLU A 138 -46.15 12.05 -30.11
N THR A 139 -45.34 12.01 -31.15
CA THR A 139 -44.55 10.90 -31.72
C THR A 139 -43.35 10.34 -30.94
N PRO A 140 -42.92 9.08 -31.22
CA PRO A 140 -41.98 8.33 -30.40
C PRO A 140 -40.51 8.61 -30.75
N ILE A 141 -39.72 9.01 -29.75
CA ILE A 141 -38.26 8.99 -29.83
C ILE A 141 -37.80 7.55 -29.59
N ILE A 142 -37.10 7.01 -30.58
CA ILE A 142 -36.43 5.71 -30.54
C ILE A 142 -35.38 5.75 -29.42
N TYR A 143 -35.69 5.16 -28.26
CA TYR A 143 -34.68 4.83 -27.27
C TYR A 143 -34.11 3.47 -27.62
N ASN A 144 -32.86 3.47 -28.08
CA ASN A 144 -32.05 2.28 -28.23
C ASN A 144 -32.11 1.43 -26.96
N LYS A 145 -32.48 0.17 -27.16
CA LYS A 145 -32.47 -0.90 -26.18
C LYS A 145 -31.02 -1.18 -25.77
N CYS A 146 -30.49 -0.45 -24.79
CA CYS A 146 -29.30 -0.89 -24.07
C CYS A 146 -29.75 -1.94 -23.04
N GLU A 147 -29.71 -3.20 -23.43
CA GLU A 147 -29.73 -4.31 -22.49
C GLU A 147 -28.56 -4.13 -21.50
N PRO A 148 -28.80 -4.10 -20.19
CA PRO A 148 -27.70 -4.14 -19.24
C PRO A 148 -27.17 -5.57 -19.23
N THR A 149 -26.09 -5.79 -19.96
CA THR A 149 -25.17 -6.91 -19.74
C THR A 149 -24.73 -6.83 -18.29
N ILE A 150 -25.32 -7.66 -17.42
CA ILE A 150 -24.84 -7.84 -16.05
C ILE A 150 -23.51 -8.59 -16.16
N ASN A 151 -22.42 -7.83 -16.29
CA ASN A 151 -21.10 -8.30 -15.93
C ASN A 151 -21.15 -8.59 -14.43
N ILE A 152 -21.35 -9.87 -14.09
CA ILE A 152 -21.00 -10.41 -12.79
C ILE A 152 -19.52 -10.02 -12.59
N PRO A 153 -19.15 -9.24 -11.55
CA PRO A 153 -17.74 -9.08 -11.24
C PRO A 153 -17.22 -10.49 -10.94
N SER A 154 -16.37 -10.98 -11.83
CA SER A 154 -15.42 -12.03 -11.52
C SER A 154 -14.79 -11.71 -10.17
N THR A 155 -14.51 -12.77 -9.40
CA THR A 155 -13.55 -12.78 -8.26
C THR A 155 -12.71 -11.51 -8.16
N PRO A 156 -12.62 -10.80 -7.00
CA PRO A 156 -11.78 -9.62 -6.91
C PRO A 156 -10.39 -10.01 -7.39
N SER A 157 -10.05 -9.51 -8.58
CA SER A 157 -8.76 -9.75 -9.17
C SER A 157 -7.79 -9.04 -8.26
N TYR A 158 -7.02 -9.79 -7.47
CA TYR A 158 -5.89 -9.24 -6.73
C TYR A 158 -4.77 -8.77 -7.67
N GLY A 159 -4.90 -9.03 -8.98
CA GLY A 159 -4.00 -8.54 -10.02
C GLY A 159 -4.26 -7.08 -10.37
N LEU A 160 -3.21 -6.43 -10.86
CA LEU A 160 -3.25 -5.05 -11.34
C LEU A 160 -4.20 -4.91 -12.54
N ALA A 161 -5.09 -3.93 -12.48
CA ALA A 161 -5.92 -3.56 -13.62
C ALA A 161 -5.12 -2.71 -14.62
N GLU A 162 -5.66 -2.51 -15.82
CA GLU A 162 -5.04 -1.69 -16.86
C GLU A 162 -4.73 -0.26 -16.37
N VAL A 163 -5.65 0.33 -15.60
CA VAL A 163 -5.47 1.66 -15.00
C VAL A 163 -4.29 1.73 -14.03
N ASP A 164 -3.99 0.63 -13.34
CA ASP A 164 -2.85 0.56 -12.42
C ASP A 164 -1.55 0.51 -13.21
N TRP A 165 -1.49 -0.28 -14.29
CA TRP A 165 -0.34 -0.31 -15.19
C TRP A 165 -0.06 1.03 -15.84
N SER A 166 -1.10 1.74 -16.29
CA SER A 166 -0.96 3.11 -16.79
C SER A 166 -0.42 4.04 -15.71
N CYS A 167 -0.88 3.91 -14.46
CA CYS A 167 -0.36 4.69 -13.33
C CYS A 167 1.11 4.39 -13.04
N LEU A 168 1.52 3.12 -13.04
CA LEU A 168 2.91 2.70 -12.83
C LEU A 168 3.84 3.23 -13.93
N HIS A 169 3.40 3.12 -15.20
CA HIS A 169 4.14 3.65 -16.33
C HIS A 169 4.27 5.17 -16.26
N TYR A 170 3.21 5.86 -15.86
CA TYR A 170 3.24 7.31 -15.64
C TYR A 170 4.26 7.69 -14.57
N ILE A 171 4.24 7.03 -13.41
CA ILE A 171 5.20 7.27 -12.32
C ILE A 171 6.64 7.06 -12.81
N GLN A 172 6.88 5.98 -13.55
CA GLN A 172 8.20 5.68 -14.10
C GLN A 172 8.68 6.76 -15.07
N ASN A 173 7.83 7.18 -16.00
CA ASN A 173 8.17 8.23 -16.97
C ASN A 173 8.36 9.58 -16.30
N ALA A 174 7.54 9.93 -15.33
CA ALA A 174 7.67 11.17 -14.56
C ALA A 174 9.02 11.22 -13.84
N TYR A 175 9.44 10.10 -13.24
CA TYR A 175 10.74 9.99 -12.60
C TYR A 175 11.89 10.13 -13.61
N LEU A 176 11.86 9.41 -14.73
CA LEU A 176 12.90 9.49 -15.76
C LEU A 176 13.00 10.88 -16.39
N SER A 177 11.85 11.52 -16.66
CA SER A 177 11.80 12.90 -17.15
C SER A 177 12.38 13.89 -16.14
N ALA A 178 12.10 13.70 -14.85
CA ALA A 178 12.62 14.55 -13.79
C ALA A 178 14.15 14.53 -13.68
N LEU A 179 14.79 13.40 -13.97
CA LEU A 179 16.25 13.29 -13.99
C LEU A 179 16.88 14.14 -15.10
N GLN A 180 16.17 14.36 -16.21
CA GLN A 180 16.66 15.12 -17.37
C GLN A 180 16.42 16.63 -17.25
N LEU A 181 15.54 17.07 -16.34
CA LEU A 181 15.19 18.47 -16.12
C LEU A 181 16.28 19.28 -15.41
N SER A 182 17.33 18.63 -14.88
CA SER A 182 18.39 19.29 -14.14
C SER A 182 19.74 18.69 -14.51
N PRO A 183 20.81 19.51 -14.61
CA PRO A 183 22.12 19.01 -14.95
C PRO A 183 22.65 18.05 -13.88
N SER A 184 23.60 17.20 -14.26
CA SER A 184 24.34 16.38 -13.32
C SER A 184 25.23 17.28 -12.45
N ALA A 185 25.29 17.03 -11.14
CA ALA A 185 26.28 17.57 -10.23
C ALA A 185 27.71 17.39 -10.78
N SER A 186 28.03 16.25 -11.41
CA SER A 186 29.35 16.01 -12.01
C SER A 186 29.71 16.97 -13.15
N SER A 187 28.71 17.58 -13.80
CA SER A 187 28.92 18.57 -14.87
C SER A 187 29.05 20.01 -14.36
N VAL A 188 28.67 20.27 -13.11
CA VAL A 188 28.61 21.63 -12.53
C VAL A 188 29.63 21.82 -11.42
N ILE A 189 29.84 20.79 -10.58
CA ILE A 189 30.74 20.83 -9.44
C ILE A 189 32.09 20.22 -9.82
N SER A 190 33.13 21.05 -9.72
CA SER A 190 34.51 20.57 -9.66
C SER A 190 34.88 20.35 -8.20
N LEU A 191 35.00 19.08 -7.80
CA LEU A 191 35.45 18.72 -6.45
C LEU A 191 36.97 18.85 -6.35
N GLU A 192 37.46 20.08 -6.24
CA GLU A 192 38.83 20.33 -5.81
C GLU A 192 39.03 19.87 -4.36
N LEU A 193 40.28 19.60 -3.96
CA LEU A 193 40.63 19.31 -2.57
C LEU A 193 40.11 20.44 -1.68
N ALA A 194 39.04 20.17 -0.92
CA ALA A 194 38.46 21.15 -0.02
C ALA A 194 39.57 21.62 0.96
N PRO A 195 39.83 22.93 1.04
CA PRO A 195 40.95 23.46 1.83
C PRO A 195 40.78 23.23 3.34
N ASP A 196 39.54 23.01 3.76
CA ASP A 196 39.16 22.78 5.14
C ASP A 196 37.88 21.93 5.24
N LYS A 197 37.56 21.49 6.46
CA LYS A 197 36.43 20.59 6.72
C LYS A 197 35.06 21.25 6.51
N MET A 198 34.93 22.56 6.69
CA MET A 198 33.66 23.28 6.45
C MET A 198 33.37 23.32 4.95
N SER A 199 34.37 23.64 4.13
CA SER A 199 34.26 23.59 2.67
C SER A 199 33.83 22.19 2.19
N ALA A 200 34.37 21.13 2.81
CA ALA A 200 33.97 19.76 2.52
C ALA A 200 32.48 19.50 2.86
N TYR A 201 31.97 20.00 4.00
CA TYR A 201 30.55 19.89 4.33
C TYR A 201 29.66 20.58 3.31
N ILE A 202 30.00 21.82 2.94
CA ILE A 202 29.23 22.61 1.96
C ILE A 202 29.17 21.86 0.64
N ASN A 203 30.31 21.34 0.14
CA ASN A 203 30.35 20.53 -1.07
C ASN A 203 29.43 19.29 -0.98
N THR A 204 29.40 18.58 0.16
CA THR A 204 28.48 17.46 0.32
C THR A 204 27.01 17.89 0.26
N LEU A 205 26.66 19.03 0.84
CA LEU A 205 25.29 19.56 0.81
C LEU A 205 24.89 20.07 -0.58
N ASP A 206 25.82 20.70 -1.30
CA ASP A 206 25.59 21.14 -2.67
C ASP A 206 25.37 19.95 -3.60
N ILE A 207 26.08 18.84 -3.42
CA ILE A 207 25.78 17.58 -4.14
C ILE A 207 24.36 17.09 -3.80
N GLN A 208 23.96 17.10 -2.52
CA GLN A 208 22.60 16.68 -2.14
C GLN A 208 21.52 17.63 -2.68
N ASN A 209 21.85 18.91 -2.92
CA ASN A 209 20.93 19.87 -3.52
C ASN A 209 20.49 19.43 -4.93
N PHE A 210 21.39 18.87 -5.74
CA PHE A 210 21.02 18.32 -7.07
C PHE A 210 20.02 17.16 -6.94
N ALA A 211 20.24 16.26 -5.98
CA ALA A 211 19.30 15.18 -5.70
C ALA A 211 17.94 15.72 -5.23
N ALA A 212 17.93 16.74 -4.37
CA ALA A 212 16.71 17.40 -3.91
C ALA A 212 15.92 18.01 -5.07
N VAL A 213 16.58 18.74 -5.97
CA VAL A 213 15.92 19.36 -7.14
C VAL A 213 15.34 18.29 -8.07
N LYS A 214 16.10 17.23 -8.38
CA LYS A 214 15.61 16.11 -9.21
C LYS A 214 14.38 15.44 -8.57
N LEU A 215 14.38 15.23 -7.25
CA LEU A 215 13.23 14.67 -6.53
C LEU A 215 12.03 15.62 -6.49
N ILE A 216 12.25 16.93 -6.31
CA ILE A 216 11.17 17.94 -6.38
C ILE A 216 10.53 17.94 -7.78
N ASN A 217 11.33 17.89 -8.84
CA ASN A 217 10.83 17.80 -10.21
C ASN A 217 10.02 16.51 -10.46
N PHE A 218 10.39 15.41 -9.80
CA PHE A 218 9.63 14.16 -9.87
C PHE A 218 8.29 14.29 -9.14
N ILE A 219 8.29 14.68 -7.86
CA ILE A 219 7.05 14.74 -7.06
C ILE A 219 6.06 15.78 -7.59
N ARG A 220 6.52 16.88 -8.21
CA ARG A 220 5.64 17.88 -8.84
C ARG A 220 4.90 17.36 -10.06
N GLN A 221 5.39 16.30 -10.69
CA GLN A 221 4.66 15.63 -11.77
C GLN A 221 3.60 14.68 -11.22
N ILE A 222 3.55 14.42 -9.91
CA ILE A 222 2.57 13.51 -9.33
C ILE A 222 1.26 14.25 -9.10
N ARG A 223 0.19 13.78 -9.75
CA ARG A 223 -1.13 14.40 -9.72
C ARG A 223 -1.61 14.68 -8.28
N GLU A 224 -1.53 13.70 -7.40
CA GLU A 224 -1.95 13.80 -6.01
C GLU A 224 -1.17 14.84 -5.21
N PHE A 225 0.09 15.09 -5.58
CA PHE A 225 0.92 16.13 -4.97
C PHE A 225 0.52 17.51 -5.52
N GLU A 226 0.34 17.63 -6.83
CA GLU A 226 0.01 18.90 -7.49
C GLU A 226 -1.40 19.39 -7.16
N GLU A 227 -2.32 18.49 -6.81
CA GLU A 227 -3.67 18.82 -6.34
C GLU A 227 -3.72 19.36 -4.89
N LEU A 228 -2.61 19.32 -4.13
CA LEU A 228 -2.52 19.90 -2.79
C LEU A 228 -2.27 21.40 -2.85
N ASP A 229 -2.70 22.12 -1.80
CA ASP A 229 -2.37 23.54 -1.68
C ASP A 229 -0.86 23.77 -1.46
N GLU A 230 -0.41 24.99 -1.70
CA GLU A 230 1.02 25.35 -1.61
C GLU A 230 1.62 25.11 -0.23
N TYR A 231 0.84 25.31 0.84
CA TYR A 231 1.32 25.12 2.20
C TYR A 231 1.55 23.63 2.49
N ASP A 232 0.59 22.77 2.14
CA ASP A 232 0.73 21.32 2.34
C ASP A 232 1.86 20.72 1.51
N ARG A 233 2.01 21.15 0.24
CA ARG A 233 3.16 20.77 -0.60
C ARG A 233 4.48 21.15 0.04
N LEU A 234 4.57 22.37 0.60
CA LEU A 234 5.76 22.84 1.30
C LEU A 234 6.06 21.99 2.53
N ILE A 235 5.07 21.68 3.37
CA ILE A 235 5.26 20.85 4.57
C ILE A 235 5.76 19.46 4.19
N LEU A 236 5.12 18.78 3.23
CA LEU A 236 5.55 17.44 2.80
C LEU A 236 6.98 17.43 2.27
N VAL A 237 7.35 18.42 1.44
CA VAL A 237 8.73 18.56 0.95
C VAL A 237 9.70 18.82 2.09
N LYS A 238 9.36 19.76 2.97
CA LYS A 238 10.25 20.22 4.04
C LYS A 238 10.56 19.13 5.07
N TYR A 239 9.60 18.24 5.36
CA TYR A 239 9.79 17.20 6.39
C TYR A 239 10.14 15.83 5.83
N ASN A 240 9.69 15.50 4.61
CA ASN A 240 9.86 14.15 4.08
C ASN A 240 10.90 14.03 2.95
N LEU A 241 11.28 15.10 2.24
CA LEU A 241 12.13 14.99 1.04
C LEU A 241 13.50 14.35 1.33
N VAL A 242 14.15 14.71 2.44
CA VAL A 242 15.50 14.19 2.80
C VAL A 242 15.48 12.67 3.01
N LEU A 243 14.35 12.11 3.46
CA LEU A 243 14.19 10.66 3.65
C LEU A 243 14.26 9.90 2.32
N LEU A 244 13.87 10.54 1.21
CA LEU A 244 13.87 9.92 -0.12
C LEU A 244 15.28 9.77 -0.69
N PHE A 245 16.29 10.50 -0.16
CA PHE A 245 17.66 10.47 -0.68
C PHE A 245 18.24 9.06 -0.67
N SER A 246 18.02 8.29 0.40
CA SER A 246 18.53 6.91 0.48
C SER A 246 17.96 6.02 -0.64
N ILE A 247 16.67 6.16 -0.95
CA ILE A 247 16.03 5.39 -2.02
C ILE A 247 16.52 5.85 -3.39
N ARG A 248 16.65 7.17 -3.59
CA ARG A 248 17.19 7.74 -4.83
C ARG A 248 18.62 7.28 -5.08
N HIS A 249 19.47 7.33 -4.06
CA HIS A 249 20.87 6.92 -4.14
C HIS A 249 21.02 5.43 -4.44
N ALA A 250 20.12 4.59 -3.90
CA ALA A 250 20.13 3.16 -4.18
C ALA A 250 19.88 2.82 -5.66
N LEU A 251 19.15 3.67 -6.40
CA LEU A 251 18.93 3.48 -7.84
C LEU A 251 20.18 3.72 -8.69
N THR A 252 21.21 4.38 -8.14
CA THR A 252 22.49 4.66 -8.81
C THR A 252 23.68 4.16 -8.00
N PHE A 253 23.45 3.19 -7.10
CA PHE A 253 24.45 2.63 -6.20
C PHE A 253 25.14 1.41 -6.82
N ASP A 254 26.47 1.44 -6.87
CA ASP A 254 27.28 0.26 -7.15
C ASP A 254 27.61 -0.45 -5.83
N ALA A 255 26.93 -1.56 -5.57
CA ALA A 255 27.11 -2.35 -4.37
C ALA A 255 28.51 -2.99 -4.24
N THR A 256 29.23 -3.20 -5.34
CA THR A 256 30.56 -3.83 -5.30
C THR A 256 31.62 -2.83 -4.87
N ARG A 257 31.57 -1.63 -5.45
CA ARG A 257 32.51 -0.53 -5.16
C ARG A 257 32.07 0.32 -3.96
N GLU A 258 30.81 0.19 -3.56
CA GLU A 258 30.12 1.03 -2.60
C GLU A 258 30.27 2.53 -2.94
N ILE A 259 29.95 2.89 -4.18
CA ILE A 259 29.92 4.27 -4.68
C ILE A 259 28.55 4.58 -5.28
N ILE A 260 28.17 5.85 -5.25
CA ILE A 260 26.88 6.33 -5.76
C ILE A 260 27.15 7.24 -6.94
N TYR A 261 26.58 6.91 -8.09
CA TYR A 261 26.62 7.76 -9.27
C TYR A 261 25.51 8.80 -9.22
N ASP A 262 25.74 9.92 -9.90
CA ASP A 262 24.77 11.01 -9.98
C ASP A 262 23.52 10.60 -10.78
N ASP A 263 23.73 9.97 -11.95
CA ASP A 263 22.68 9.54 -12.86
C ASP A 263 22.77 8.06 -13.20
N ASN A 264 21.65 7.51 -13.69
CA ASN A 264 21.51 6.09 -13.94
C ASN A 264 22.20 5.72 -15.27
N MET A 265 23.43 5.22 -15.18
CA MET A 265 24.29 4.96 -16.33
C MET A 265 24.05 3.56 -16.90
N ASN A 266 23.15 3.47 -17.88
CA ASN A 266 22.77 2.20 -18.48
C ASN A 266 23.84 1.55 -19.38
N ASN A 267 24.91 2.24 -19.83
CA ASN A 267 25.77 1.69 -20.90
C ASN A 267 27.30 1.88 -20.83
N SER A 268 27.86 2.72 -19.97
CA SER A 268 29.29 2.69 -19.58
C SER A 268 29.57 3.88 -18.66
N VAL A 269 30.24 3.64 -17.54
CA VAL A 269 30.69 4.70 -16.63
C VAL A 269 31.99 5.26 -17.17
N SER A 270 32.07 6.57 -17.40
CA SER A 270 33.34 7.19 -17.79
C SER A 270 34.31 7.24 -16.60
N PRO A 271 35.65 7.18 -16.84
CA PRO A 271 36.63 7.28 -15.75
C PRO A 271 36.49 8.55 -14.91
N ALA A 272 36.02 9.66 -15.52
CA ALA A 272 35.77 10.91 -14.83
C ALA A 272 34.58 10.83 -13.86
N GLU A 273 33.50 10.16 -14.26
CA GLU A 273 32.33 9.94 -13.40
C GLU A 273 32.64 9.00 -12.24
N GLU A 274 33.41 7.93 -12.49
CA GLU A 274 33.86 7.02 -11.43
C GLU A 274 34.76 7.76 -10.42
N ALA A 275 35.69 8.60 -10.91
CA ALA A 275 36.53 9.43 -10.05
C ALA A 275 35.70 10.43 -9.22
N PHE A 276 34.71 11.08 -9.82
CA PHE A 276 33.80 11.98 -9.12
C PHE A 276 33.01 11.24 -8.02
N ALA A 277 32.42 10.08 -8.33
CA ALA A 277 31.69 9.27 -7.37
C ALA A 277 32.57 8.80 -6.21
N GLN A 278 33.82 8.42 -6.49
CA GLN A 278 34.80 8.05 -5.48
C GLN A 278 35.20 9.23 -4.58
N HIS A 279 35.30 10.43 -5.16
CA HIS A 279 35.55 11.65 -4.40
C HIS A 279 34.35 11.99 -3.48
N CYS A 280 33.12 11.89 -3.98
CA CYS A 280 31.90 12.05 -3.17
C CYS A 280 31.88 11.11 -1.96
N LYS A 281 32.21 9.83 -2.15
CA LYS A 281 32.33 8.85 -1.05
C LYS A 281 33.36 9.30 -0.01
N SER A 282 34.52 9.75 -0.47
CA SER A 282 35.62 10.19 0.40
C SER A 282 35.23 11.42 1.22
N LEU A 283 34.58 12.41 0.59
CA LEU A 283 34.03 13.58 1.28
C LEU A 283 32.98 13.18 2.32
N TYR A 284 32.09 12.25 1.99
CA TYR A 284 31.04 11.82 2.91
C TYR A 284 31.61 11.16 4.16
N ILE A 285 32.63 10.30 4.01
CA ILE A 285 33.35 9.69 5.13
C ILE A 285 34.10 10.74 5.96
N LEU A 286 34.78 11.68 5.31
CA LEU A 286 35.48 12.78 5.99
C LEU A 286 34.53 13.65 6.81
N CYS A 287 33.36 13.95 6.25
CA CYS A 287 32.36 14.82 6.84
C CYS A 287 31.60 14.13 7.97
N TYR A 288 31.06 12.94 7.74
CA TYR A 288 30.12 12.31 8.67
C TYR A 288 30.71 11.15 9.48
N GLY A 289 31.92 10.72 9.14
CA GLY A 289 32.65 9.65 9.81
C GLY A 289 32.31 8.25 9.28
N TYR A 290 33.18 7.29 9.65
CA TYR A 290 33.11 5.91 9.17
C TYR A 290 31.82 5.19 9.59
N GLU A 291 31.41 5.34 10.85
CA GLU A 291 30.23 4.67 11.39
C GLU A 291 28.93 5.10 10.70
N PHE A 292 28.77 6.41 10.46
CA PHE A 292 27.63 6.93 9.71
C PHE A 292 27.61 6.36 8.29
N ASN A 293 28.76 6.38 7.60
CA ASN A 293 28.89 5.84 6.26
C ASN A 293 28.57 4.34 6.22
N ARG A 294 29.04 3.55 7.19
CA ARG A 294 28.76 2.12 7.29
C ARG A 294 27.25 1.83 7.41
N LEU A 295 26.55 2.58 8.26
CA LEU A 295 25.10 2.46 8.42
C LEU A 295 24.37 2.87 7.13
N PHE A 296 24.81 3.95 6.49
CA PHE A 296 24.25 4.41 5.23
C PHE A 296 24.41 3.37 4.11
N MET A 297 25.62 2.81 3.91
CA MET A 297 25.86 1.75 2.93
C MET A 297 25.03 0.50 3.22
N SER A 298 24.89 0.10 4.49
CA SER A 298 24.03 -1.03 4.88
C SER A 298 22.57 -0.81 4.47
N ILE A 299 22.05 0.40 4.61
CA ILE A 299 20.72 0.78 4.14
C ILE A 299 20.63 0.69 2.62
N LEU A 300 21.62 1.22 1.87
CA LEU A 300 21.63 1.14 0.41
C LEU A 300 21.65 -0.30 -0.11
N HIS A 301 22.48 -1.17 0.46
CA HIS A 301 22.47 -2.61 0.16
C HIS A 301 21.11 -3.26 0.42
N THR A 302 20.45 -2.88 1.52
CA THR A 302 19.10 -3.36 1.84
C THR A 302 18.09 -2.92 0.78
N ILE A 303 18.15 -1.65 0.33
CA ILE A 303 17.26 -1.11 -0.70
C ILE A 303 17.51 -1.81 -2.04
N VAL A 304 18.77 -1.96 -2.46
CA VAL A 304 19.14 -2.65 -3.71
C VAL A 304 18.66 -4.10 -3.69
N SER A 305 18.82 -4.81 -2.58
CA SER A 305 18.30 -6.19 -2.43
C SER A 305 16.77 -6.25 -2.53
N LEU A 306 16.07 -5.27 -1.95
CA LEU A 306 14.62 -5.19 -1.96
C LEU A 306 14.05 -4.88 -3.35
N VAL A 307 14.63 -3.86 -4.01
CA VAL A 307 14.21 -3.31 -5.31
C VAL A 307 14.63 -4.24 -6.45
N GLY A 308 15.83 -4.80 -6.40
CA GLY A 308 16.40 -5.60 -7.49
C GLY A 308 16.48 -4.80 -8.79
N ASN A 309 16.16 -5.45 -9.91
CA ASN A 309 16.17 -4.81 -11.24
C ASN A 309 14.86 -4.07 -11.56
N ASP A 310 14.04 -3.77 -10.56
CA ASP A 310 12.69 -3.21 -10.74
C ASP A 310 12.58 -1.81 -10.10
N PRO A 311 12.97 -0.73 -10.82
CA PRO A 311 13.04 0.61 -10.26
C PRO A 311 11.67 1.18 -9.87
N ILE A 312 10.57 0.60 -10.35
CA ILE A 312 9.20 1.00 -9.99
C ILE A 312 8.97 0.78 -8.49
N ILE A 313 9.56 -0.26 -7.89
CA ILE A 313 9.47 -0.49 -6.44
C ILE A 313 10.05 0.71 -5.67
N ALA A 314 11.22 1.20 -6.07
CA ALA A 314 11.86 2.36 -5.45
C ALA A 314 11.00 3.63 -5.63
N GLN A 315 10.43 3.83 -6.81
CA GLN A 315 9.57 5.00 -7.10
C GLN A 315 8.29 4.98 -6.26
N LEU A 316 7.63 3.83 -6.15
CA LEU A 316 6.47 3.67 -5.27
C LEU A 316 6.85 3.87 -3.80
N LEU A 317 8.02 3.39 -3.36
CA LEU A 317 8.51 3.66 -2.00
C LEU A 317 8.74 5.16 -1.76
N MET A 318 9.31 5.89 -2.71
CA MET A 318 9.45 7.35 -2.62
C MET A 318 8.09 8.04 -2.51
N LEU A 319 7.09 7.62 -3.28
CA LEU A 319 5.72 8.16 -3.18
C LEU A 319 5.04 7.81 -1.85
N ASN A 320 5.23 6.59 -1.34
CA ASN A 320 4.75 6.24 -0.01
C ASN A 320 5.41 7.14 1.05
N MET A 321 6.72 7.38 0.98
CA MET A 321 7.42 8.19 1.97
C MET A 321 7.08 9.68 1.92
N ILE A 322 6.92 10.29 0.73
CA ILE A 322 6.61 11.73 0.64
C ILE A 322 5.24 12.05 1.25
N PHE A 323 4.24 11.18 1.08
CA PHE A 323 2.89 11.35 1.64
C PHE A 323 2.70 10.76 3.05
N LEU A 324 3.74 10.13 3.63
CA LEU A 324 3.62 9.53 4.97
C LEU A 324 3.82 10.57 6.07
N LYS A 325 2.71 10.98 6.69
CA LYS A 325 2.71 11.83 7.89
C LYS A 325 3.31 11.08 9.09
N GLY A 326 4.10 11.77 9.91
CA GLY A 326 4.69 11.21 11.13
C GLY A 326 5.99 10.44 10.93
N LEU A 327 6.53 10.40 9.71
CA LEU A 327 7.88 9.87 9.45
C LEU A 327 8.98 10.92 9.65
N SER A 328 8.64 12.16 10.04
CA SER A 328 9.59 13.25 10.26
C SER A 328 10.83 12.79 11.05
N ALA A 329 12.00 13.09 10.50
CA ALA A 329 13.30 12.79 11.11
C ALA A 329 13.77 13.91 12.06
N ILE A 330 12.92 14.89 12.35
CA ILE A 330 13.25 16.07 13.11
C ILE A 330 12.57 15.95 14.46
N ASP A 331 13.30 16.27 15.53
CA ASP A 331 12.82 16.16 16.91
C ASP A 331 11.74 17.24 17.24
N ASP A 332 11.48 18.18 16.32
CA ASP A 332 10.44 19.21 16.42
C ASP A 332 9.06 18.66 16.04
N HIS A 333 8.00 19.28 16.57
CA HIS A 333 6.62 18.91 16.21
C HIS A 333 6.36 19.19 14.73
N GLU A 334 6.11 18.14 13.95
CA GLU A 334 5.66 18.24 12.56
C GLU A 334 4.39 19.11 12.52
N THR A 335 4.45 20.19 11.74
CA THR A 335 3.34 21.12 11.56
C THR A 335 2.13 20.42 10.96
N SER A 336 0.93 20.82 11.39
CA SER A 336 -0.32 20.29 10.84
C SER A 336 -0.49 20.67 9.37
N LEU A 337 -1.03 19.77 8.56
CA LEU A 337 -1.46 20.05 7.19
C LEU A 337 -2.86 20.65 7.20
N ASN A 338 -3.21 21.37 6.13
CA ASN A 338 -4.54 21.90 5.88
C ASN A 338 -5.51 20.79 5.47
N ASP A 339 -5.11 19.90 4.56
CA ASP A 339 -5.91 18.76 4.06
C ASP A 339 -5.21 17.41 4.35
N ASP A 340 -5.09 17.10 5.65
CA ASP A 340 -4.57 15.81 6.16
C ASP A 340 -5.24 14.59 5.50
N GLN A 341 -6.54 14.71 5.18
CA GLN A 341 -7.31 13.60 4.62
C GLN A 341 -6.89 13.30 3.18
N ARG A 342 -6.68 14.32 2.34
CA ARG A 342 -6.20 14.14 0.96
C ARG A 342 -4.81 13.53 0.93
N VAL A 343 -3.91 13.98 1.79
CA VAL A 343 -2.56 13.39 1.93
C VAL A 343 -2.65 11.93 2.34
N PHE A 344 -3.50 11.60 3.31
CA PHE A 344 -3.74 10.21 3.72
C PHE A 344 -4.31 9.33 2.59
N HIS A 345 -5.22 9.86 1.77
CA HIS A 345 -5.75 9.15 0.62
C HIS A 345 -4.67 8.91 -0.45
N ALA A 346 -3.82 9.90 -0.74
CA ALA A 346 -2.69 9.75 -1.64
C ALA A 346 -1.71 8.68 -1.15
N HIS A 347 -1.32 8.73 0.13
CA HIS A 347 -0.51 7.70 0.77
C HIS A 347 -1.14 6.30 0.61
N SER A 348 -2.41 6.16 1.00
CA SER A 348 -3.14 4.88 0.93
C SER A 348 -3.21 4.31 -0.48
N LYS A 349 -3.40 5.17 -1.50
CA LYS A 349 -3.39 4.79 -2.91
C LYS A 349 -2.06 4.15 -3.31
N TYR A 350 -0.93 4.80 -2.99
CA TYR A 350 0.38 4.28 -3.37
C TYR A 350 0.83 3.10 -2.51
N THR A 351 0.36 2.99 -1.27
CA THR A 351 0.55 1.79 -0.45
C THR A 351 -0.17 0.60 -1.08
N ASP A 352 -1.44 0.75 -1.42
CA ASP A 352 -2.22 -0.30 -2.09
C ASP A 352 -1.61 -0.72 -3.43
N LEU A 353 -1.22 0.27 -4.25
CA LEU A 353 -0.56 0.01 -5.53
C LEU A 353 0.76 -0.74 -5.35
N LEU A 354 1.59 -0.37 -4.37
CA LEU A 354 2.83 -1.08 -4.05
C LEU A 354 2.57 -2.52 -3.61
N VAL A 355 1.60 -2.75 -2.73
CA VAL A 355 1.26 -4.10 -2.25
C VAL A 355 0.80 -4.97 -3.41
N ARG A 356 -0.14 -4.50 -4.24
CA ARG A 356 -0.63 -5.25 -5.40
C ARG A 356 0.47 -5.48 -6.43
N TYR A 357 1.34 -4.49 -6.65
CA TYR A 357 2.50 -4.61 -7.53
C TYR A 357 3.48 -5.70 -7.05
N LEU A 358 3.81 -5.72 -5.75
CA LEU A 358 4.68 -6.74 -5.19
C LEU A 358 4.07 -8.14 -5.28
N ILE A 359 2.76 -8.28 -5.06
CA ILE A 359 2.04 -9.55 -5.22
C ILE A 359 2.11 -10.04 -6.66
N GLU A 360 1.86 -9.16 -7.64
CA GLU A 360 1.88 -9.48 -9.07
C GLU A 360 3.29 -9.87 -9.56
N ARG A 361 4.32 -9.15 -9.12
CA ARG A 361 5.72 -9.37 -9.55
C ARG A 361 6.37 -10.56 -8.85
N THR A 362 5.77 -11.05 -7.76
CA THR A 362 6.32 -12.15 -6.97
C THR A 362 5.21 -13.16 -6.64
N SER A 363 5.17 -13.66 -5.40
CA SER A 363 4.05 -14.43 -4.88
C SER A 363 3.50 -13.72 -3.65
N PHE A 364 2.25 -14.00 -3.28
CA PHE A 364 1.64 -13.40 -2.08
C PHE A 364 2.51 -13.53 -0.83
N ASN A 365 3.08 -14.71 -0.57
CA ASN A 365 3.94 -14.94 0.59
C ASN A 365 5.25 -14.13 0.52
N ALA A 366 5.88 -14.07 -0.66
CA ALA A 366 7.09 -13.28 -0.86
C ALA A 366 6.81 -11.78 -0.72
N ALA A 367 5.67 -11.31 -1.23
CA ALA A 367 5.24 -9.92 -1.11
C ALA A 367 5.04 -9.52 0.36
N VAL A 368 4.37 -10.36 1.16
CA VAL A 368 4.18 -10.11 2.61
C VAL A 368 5.52 -9.98 3.33
N ILE A 369 6.50 -10.85 3.03
CA ILE A 369 7.85 -10.76 3.61
C ILE A 369 8.53 -9.46 3.16
N LYS A 370 8.46 -9.10 1.87
CA LYS A 370 9.00 -7.84 1.36
C LYS A 370 8.38 -6.62 2.05
N ILE A 371 7.08 -6.63 2.33
CA ILE A 371 6.40 -5.55 3.06
C ILE A 371 6.96 -5.40 4.47
N MET A 372 7.22 -6.50 5.18
CA MET A 372 7.84 -6.44 6.52
C MET A 372 9.25 -5.82 6.46
N HIS A 373 10.05 -6.22 5.47
CA HIS A 373 11.37 -5.62 5.25
C HIS A 373 11.29 -4.14 4.86
N ILE A 374 10.27 -3.72 4.11
CA ILE A 374 10.00 -2.31 3.80
C ILE A 374 9.75 -1.53 5.09
N VAL A 375 8.88 -2.02 5.98
CA VAL A 375 8.59 -1.34 7.25
C VAL A 375 9.86 -1.19 8.11
N GLU A 376 10.67 -2.24 8.21
CA GLU A 376 11.95 -2.18 8.93
C GLU A 376 12.91 -1.16 8.28
N LEU A 377 13.00 -1.16 6.96
CA LEU A 377 13.81 -0.23 6.18
C LEU A 377 13.40 1.23 6.42
N LEU A 378 12.10 1.55 6.43
CA LEU A 378 11.60 2.90 6.69
C LEU A 378 12.07 3.43 8.05
N ILE A 379 12.05 2.58 9.08
CA ILE A 379 12.52 2.94 10.42
C ILE A 379 14.04 3.17 10.42
N LYS A 380 14.81 2.35 9.70
CA LYS A 380 16.27 2.53 9.58
C LYS A 380 16.61 3.84 8.87
N ILE A 381 15.94 4.16 7.76
CA ILE A 381 16.11 5.42 7.03
C ILE A 381 15.79 6.59 7.96
N GLN A 382 14.65 6.58 8.65
CA GLN A 382 14.26 7.65 9.56
C GLN A 382 15.32 7.89 10.65
N ARG A 383 15.84 6.83 11.27
CA ARG A 383 16.89 6.93 12.31
C ARG A 383 18.16 7.57 11.76
N LEU A 384 18.65 7.10 10.62
CA LEU A 384 19.85 7.63 9.99
C LEU A 384 19.68 9.11 9.61
N THR A 385 18.54 9.47 8.99
CA THR A 385 18.25 10.85 8.60
C THR A 385 18.14 11.78 9.80
N ARG A 386 17.64 11.30 10.93
CA ARG A 386 17.61 12.06 12.18
C ARG A 386 19.01 12.29 12.75
N ASP A 387 19.85 11.27 12.75
CA ASP A 387 21.24 11.40 13.18
C ASP A 387 22.02 12.36 12.28
N PHE A 388 21.76 12.32 10.97
CA PHE A 388 22.27 13.27 9.98
C PHE A 388 21.85 14.71 10.29
N HIS A 389 20.56 14.97 10.53
CA HIS A 389 20.08 16.31 10.88
C HIS A 389 20.76 16.86 12.13
N ARG A 390 20.85 16.07 13.21
CA ARG A 390 21.52 16.50 14.45
C ARG A 390 23.00 16.80 14.19
N TYR A 391 23.65 15.98 13.37
CA TYR A 391 25.03 16.18 13.01
C TYR A 391 25.25 17.51 12.30
N VAL A 392 24.53 17.75 11.20
CA VAL A 392 24.61 18.97 10.38
C VAL A 392 24.34 20.21 11.22
N LYS A 393 23.25 20.21 12.02
CA LYS A 393 22.86 21.35 12.87
C LYS A 393 23.93 21.72 13.90
N SER A 394 24.74 20.76 14.35
CA SER A 394 25.77 21.00 15.37
C SER A 394 27.15 21.39 14.80
N LYS A 395 27.38 21.26 13.49
CA LYS A 395 28.72 21.34 12.88
C LYS A 395 28.86 22.31 11.71
N ILE A 396 27.78 22.75 11.08
CA ILE A 396 27.83 23.55 9.86
C ILE A 396 27.54 25.02 10.14
N ASP A 397 28.36 25.91 9.60
CA ASP A 397 28.02 27.33 9.49
C ASP A 397 26.95 27.50 8.42
N VAL A 398 25.76 27.87 8.86
CA VAL A 398 24.57 27.96 8.01
C VAL A 398 24.75 28.98 6.91
N ASN A 399 25.55 30.05 7.07
CA ASN A 399 25.56 31.17 6.13
C ASN A 399 25.83 30.76 4.67
N HIS A 400 26.69 29.77 4.46
CA HIS A 400 27.16 29.33 3.15
C HIS A 400 26.35 28.16 2.54
N VAL A 401 25.34 27.64 3.25
CA VAL A 401 24.51 26.53 2.75
C VAL A 401 23.47 27.05 1.75
N ASN A 402 23.25 26.29 0.67
CA ASN A 402 22.21 26.59 -0.32
C ASN A 402 20.83 26.80 0.33
N PRO A 403 20.03 27.82 -0.08
CA PRO A 403 18.73 28.12 0.52
C PRO A 403 17.75 26.93 0.57
N LEU A 404 17.73 26.08 -0.46
CA LEU A 404 16.89 24.90 -0.48
C LEU A 404 17.32 23.92 0.62
N MET A 405 18.61 23.60 0.69
CA MET A 405 19.16 22.71 1.72
C MET A 405 18.99 23.28 3.13
N LYS A 406 19.12 24.60 3.32
CA LYS A 406 18.80 25.25 4.61
C LYS A 406 17.36 24.95 5.05
N SER A 407 16.41 25.12 4.14
CA SER A 407 15.00 24.87 4.39
C SER A 407 14.73 23.40 4.71
N LEU A 408 15.27 22.47 3.90
CA LEU A 408 15.09 21.03 4.06
C LEU A 408 15.75 20.48 5.33
N LEU A 409 16.85 21.07 5.77
CA LEU A 409 17.59 20.66 6.97
C LEU A 409 17.22 21.46 8.22
N HIS A 410 16.26 22.38 8.10
CA HIS A 410 15.76 23.24 9.20
C HIS A 410 16.90 23.97 9.91
N LEU A 411 17.81 24.50 9.09
CA LEU A 411 18.92 25.33 9.50
C LEU A 411 18.43 26.78 9.53
N ALA A 412 18.35 27.35 10.75
CA ALA A 412 17.90 28.71 11.00
C ALA A 412 19.06 29.72 10.92
#